data_AF-A0A7D4APR0-F1
#
_entry.id   AF-A0A7D4APR0-F1
#
_cell.length_a   1.000
_cell.length_b   1.000
_cell.length_c   1.000
_cell.angle_alpha   90.00
_cell.angle_beta   90.00
_cell.angle_gamma   90.00
#
_symmetry.space_group_name_H-M   'P 1'
#
loop_
_entity.id
_entity.type
_entity.pdbx_description
1 polymer ?
#
loop_
_entity_poly.entity_id
_entity_poly.type
_entity_poly.pdbx_seq_one_letter_code
_entity_poly.pdbx_strand_id
1 'polypeptide(L)'
;MRGYLLPWAGRRYWRERLKLTAKAVLAGVIAWAAAKYLIGHAEPYFAPLAALLGVYPSVVRSVRESVTYAAGFVIGAALAIPVGIWIGPNVLGIAVVLFLAMMASGWRRLGGQASQVPFTALFALLLGGHDAVGYTLPRLGDVALGLVVGLAVNAVVFPPLYLRRAEYAVEQLRDVLAEAMDALAAAVADPGEHRASWDEADERLRTVQDQARHAYEQGRDSMRANPRAKLRGYPLRWRDEPERWPATRLMNTLEQATTYVRSIAGTHQEAMDVEEPELRFSAEFRDDHARLVELLAGLVRRLPEAPGEEELADAERLQQRLERPHHGPGTDAPGLWDPQKEVLRLSRLMLDDLRPRPPR
;
A
#
# COMPACT_ATOMS: atom_id res chain seq x y z
N MET A 1 17.26 26.91 -2.06
CA MET A 1 17.18 27.12 -0.60
C MET A 1 15.72 27.14 -0.19
N ARG A 2 15.41 26.55 0.98
CA ARG A 2 14.09 26.37 1.64
C ARG A 2 13.27 25.20 1.04
N GLY A 3 13.14 24.03 1.65
CA GLY A 3 13.21 23.70 3.08
C GLY A 3 11.88 23.92 3.80
N TYR A 4 10.78 23.45 3.21
CA TYR A 4 9.43 23.43 3.80
C TYR A 4 8.86 22.04 3.45
N LEU A 5 8.40 21.16 4.32
CA LEU A 5 8.08 21.11 5.75
C LEU A 5 8.44 19.66 6.19
N LEU A 6 8.67 19.38 7.48
CA LEU A 6 8.15 18.20 8.22
C LEU A 6 8.63 18.20 9.70
N PRO A 7 8.35 19.21 10.55
CA PRO A 7 8.59 19.09 11.99
C PRO A 7 7.58 18.17 12.70
N TRP A 8 6.44 17.88 12.05
CA TRP A 8 5.31 17.16 12.65
C TRP A 8 5.23 15.67 12.30
N ALA A 9 5.79 15.23 11.17
CA ALA A 9 5.87 13.80 10.86
C ALA A 9 6.95 13.07 11.66
N GLY A 10 8.03 13.76 12.04
CA GLY A 10 9.12 13.17 12.83
C GLY A 10 8.62 12.59 14.15
N ARG A 11 7.87 13.37 14.95
CA ARG A 11 7.37 12.90 16.26
C ARG A 11 6.43 11.69 16.15
N ARG A 12 5.59 11.64 15.12
CA ARG A 12 4.68 10.51 14.89
C ARG A 12 5.43 9.28 14.39
N TYR A 13 6.36 9.46 13.44
CA TYR A 13 7.26 8.41 12.97
C TYR A 13 8.02 7.75 14.14
N TRP A 14 8.63 8.55 15.01
CA TRP A 14 9.34 8.04 16.18
C TRP A 14 8.42 7.34 17.18
N ARG A 15 7.19 7.81 17.39
CA ARG A 15 6.20 7.12 18.23
C ARG A 15 5.80 5.76 17.67
N GLU A 16 5.58 5.65 16.37
CA GLU A 16 5.21 4.38 15.74
C GLU A 16 6.40 3.40 15.73
N ARG A 17 7.60 3.89 15.45
CA ARG A 17 8.85 3.11 15.53
C ARG A 17 9.11 2.64 16.96
N LEU A 18 8.91 3.48 17.97
CA LEU A 18 9.06 3.12 19.38
C LEU A 18 8.10 2.00 19.79
N LYS A 19 6.83 2.04 19.33
CA LYS A 19 5.87 0.95 19.60
C LYS A 19 6.33 -0.37 19.01
N LEU A 20 6.81 -0.36 17.76
CA LEU A 20 7.33 -1.56 17.11
C LEU A 20 8.59 -2.08 17.83
N THR A 21 9.52 -1.19 18.18
CA THR A 21 10.74 -1.55 18.91
C THR A 21 10.42 -2.13 20.27
N ALA A 22 9.55 -1.50 21.07
CA ALA A 22 9.15 -2.00 22.39
C ALA A 22 8.53 -3.40 22.29
N LYS A 23 7.72 -3.63 21.26
CA LYS A 23 7.09 -4.93 20.99
C LYS A 23 8.11 -6.00 20.60
N ALA A 24 9.06 -5.66 19.73
CA ALA A 24 10.15 -6.56 19.34
C ALA A 24 11.04 -6.91 20.54
N VAL A 25 11.40 -5.93 21.36
CA VAL A 25 12.14 -6.13 22.63
C VAL A 25 11.37 -7.06 23.56
N LEU A 26 10.06 -6.82 23.75
CA LEU A 26 9.21 -7.69 24.58
C LEU A 26 9.20 -9.12 24.07
N ALA A 27 9.04 -9.33 22.76
CA ALA A 27 9.06 -10.66 22.16
C ALA A 27 10.41 -11.38 22.38
N GLY A 28 11.53 -10.68 22.16
CA GLY A 28 12.87 -11.22 22.39
C GLY A 28 13.10 -11.62 23.85
N VAL A 29 12.72 -10.76 24.80
CA VAL A 29 12.87 -11.04 26.23
C VAL A 29 12.02 -12.24 26.66
N ILE A 30 10.77 -12.31 26.20
CA ILE A 30 9.88 -13.45 26.51
C ILE A 30 10.46 -14.75 25.92
N ALA A 31 10.95 -14.72 24.68
CA ALA A 31 11.50 -15.92 24.03
C ALA A 31 12.76 -16.43 24.74
N TRP A 32 13.66 -15.53 25.13
CA TRP A 32 14.83 -15.88 25.93
C TRP A 32 14.44 -16.49 27.27
N ALA A 33 13.53 -15.84 28.01
CA ALA A 33 13.08 -16.32 29.31
C ALA A 33 12.39 -17.70 29.20
N ALA A 34 11.55 -17.89 28.19
CA ALA A 34 10.90 -19.17 27.92
C ALA A 34 11.93 -20.27 27.61
N ALA A 35 12.87 -20.03 26.70
CA ALA A 35 13.89 -21.02 26.36
C ALA A 35 14.78 -21.38 27.56
N LYS A 36 15.19 -20.38 28.34
CA LYS A 36 16.09 -20.57 29.49
C LYS A 36 15.41 -21.24 30.68
N TYR A 37 14.22 -20.76 31.07
CA TYR A 37 13.59 -21.18 32.33
C TYR A 37 12.53 -22.26 32.16
N LEU A 38 11.86 -22.34 31.00
CA LEU A 38 10.81 -23.35 30.76
C LEU A 38 11.37 -24.61 30.12
N ILE A 39 12.30 -24.47 29.16
CA ILE A 39 12.89 -25.62 28.44
C ILE A 39 14.23 -26.04 29.06
N GLY A 40 14.96 -25.11 29.69
CA GLY A 40 16.23 -25.41 30.34
C GLY A 40 17.45 -25.35 29.40
N HIS A 41 17.33 -24.65 28.26
CA HIS A 41 18.48 -24.44 27.38
C HIS A 41 19.50 -23.50 28.05
N ALA A 42 20.75 -23.94 28.14
CA ALA A 42 21.81 -23.18 28.83
C ALA A 42 22.08 -21.81 28.20
N GLU A 43 22.12 -21.77 26.87
CA GLU A 43 22.45 -20.57 26.09
C GLU A 43 21.51 -20.40 24.89
N PRO A 44 20.26 -19.93 25.06
CA PRO A 44 19.26 -19.93 24.00
C PRO A 44 19.35 -18.68 23.11
N TYR A 45 20.51 -18.40 22.50
CA TYR A 45 20.72 -17.17 21.72
C TYR A 45 19.90 -17.08 20.44
N PHE A 46 19.49 -18.20 19.83
CA PHE A 46 18.62 -18.17 18.66
C PHE A 46 17.16 -17.88 19.00
N ALA A 47 16.70 -18.13 20.22
CA ALA A 47 15.31 -17.88 20.61
C ALA A 47 14.92 -16.39 20.55
N PRO A 48 15.64 -15.44 21.17
CA PRO A 48 15.33 -14.02 21.03
C PRO A 48 15.55 -13.52 19.60
N LEU A 49 16.56 -14.03 18.88
CA LEU A 49 16.85 -13.63 17.50
C LEU A 49 15.70 -14.01 16.56
N ALA A 50 15.23 -15.26 16.65
CA ALA A 50 14.06 -15.72 15.92
C ALA A 50 12.79 -14.96 16.33
N ALA A 51 12.61 -14.65 17.62
CA ALA A 51 11.46 -13.87 18.07
C ALA A 51 11.42 -12.46 17.48
N LEU A 52 12.56 -11.78 17.35
CA LEU A 52 12.66 -10.47 16.68
C LEU A 52 12.21 -10.55 15.22
N LEU A 53 12.58 -11.62 14.51
CA LEU A 53 12.12 -11.88 13.14
C LEU A 53 10.64 -12.27 13.09
N GLY A 54 10.08 -12.79 14.18
CA GLY A 54 8.65 -12.99 14.33
C GLY A 54 7.86 -11.69 14.50
N VAL A 55 8.50 -10.52 14.67
CA VAL A 55 7.85 -9.21 14.87
C VAL A 55 8.06 -8.29 13.66
N TYR A 56 7.22 -8.46 12.66
CA TYR A 56 7.04 -7.47 11.60
C TYR A 56 5.80 -6.63 11.85
N PRO A 57 5.73 -5.43 11.26
CA PRO A 57 4.50 -4.66 11.27
C PRO A 57 3.30 -5.50 10.82
N SER A 58 3.27 -6.09 9.62
CA SER A 58 2.12 -6.90 9.18
C SER A 58 2.22 -8.35 9.61
N VAL A 59 1.09 -8.94 10.02
CA VAL A 59 1.04 -10.35 10.46
C VAL A 59 1.37 -11.29 9.30
N VAL A 60 0.86 -11.04 8.07
CA VAL A 60 1.22 -11.83 6.88
C VAL A 60 2.72 -11.81 6.66
N ARG A 61 3.34 -10.62 6.70
CA ARG A 61 4.78 -10.51 6.50
C ARG A 61 5.51 -11.22 7.63
N SER A 62 5.08 -11.05 8.86
CA SER A 62 5.62 -11.78 10.01
C SER A 62 5.65 -13.28 9.79
N VAL A 63 4.52 -13.86 9.38
CA VAL A 63 4.39 -15.30 9.13
C VAL A 63 5.26 -15.71 7.95
N ARG A 64 5.20 -14.98 6.82
CA ARG A 64 5.99 -15.27 5.63
C ARG A 64 7.48 -15.24 5.92
N GLU A 65 7.98 -14.18 6.56
CA GLU A 65 9.39 -14.02 6.91
C GLU A 65 9.82 -15.05 7.98
N SER A 66 8.93 -15.41 8.91
CA SER A 66 9.19 -16.48 9.88
C SER A 66 9.34 -17.84 9.19
N VAL A 67 8.47 -18.15 8.22
CA VAL A 67 8.53 -19.40 7.45
C VAL A 67 9.77 -19.47 6.57
N THR A 68 10.10 -18.38 5.86
CA THR A 68 11.32 -18.34 5.03
C THR A 68 12.58 -18.40 5.89
N TYR A 69 12.59 -17.77 7.07
CA TYR A 69 13.68 -17.89 8.04
C TYR A 69 13.82 -19.32 8.56
N ALA A 70 12.72 -19.96 8.97
CA ALA A 70 12.74 -21.36 9.43
C ALA A 70 13.24 -22.30 8.32
N ALA A 71 12.77 -22.12 7.09
CA ALA A 71 13.23 -22.91 5.94
C ALA A 71 14.72 -22.67 5.67
N GLY A 72 15.18 -21.42 5.70
CA GLY A 72 16.58 -21.07 5.50
C GLY A 72 17.48 -21.69 6.58
N PHE A 73 17.03 -21.66 7.83
CA PHE A 73 17.73 -22.29 8.94
C PHE A 73 17.81 -23.83 8.77
N VAL A 74 16.70 -24.50 8.43
CA VAL A 74 16.66 -25.94 8.19
C VAL A 74 17.56 -26.35 7.02
N ILE A 75 17.54 -25.60 5.91
CA ILE A 75 18.39 -25.89 4.75
C ILE A 75 19.87 -25.70 5.12
N GLY A 76 20.21 -24.60 5.80
CA GLY A 76 21.59 -24.36 6.24
C GLY A 76 22.11 -25.46 7.17
N ALA A 77 21.28 -25.86 8.14
CA ALA A 77 21.53 -27.01 9.00
C ALA A 77 21.75 -28.32 8.22
N ALA A 78 20.85 -28.63 7.28
CA ALA A 78 20.92 -29.83 6.46
C ALA A 78 22.16 -29.89 5.57
N LEU A 79 22.69 -28.74 5.15
CA LEU A 79 23.95 -28.65 4.39
C LEU A 79 25.17 -28.76 5.31
N ALA A 80 25.13 -28.18 6.50
CA ALA A 80 26.25 -28.19 7.42
C ALA A 80 26.52 -29.55 8.06
N ILE A 81 25.47 -30.32 8.37
CA ILE A 81 25.59 -31.63 9.00
C ILE A 81 26.51 -32.59 8.21
N PRO A 82 26.28 -32.87 6.92
CA PRO A 82 27.17 -33.77 6.18
C PRO A 82 28.57 -33.17 6.02
N VAL A 83 28.71 -31.87 5.78
CA VAL A 83 30.04 -31.25 5.67
C VAL A 83 30.82 -31.36 6.98
N GLY A 84 30.17 -31.15 8.12
CA GLY A 84 30.77 -31.29 9.46
C GLY A 84 31.19 -32.72 9.78
N ILE A 85 30.36 -33.71 9.43
CA ILE A 85 30.66 -35.13 9.67
C ILE A 85 31.82 -35.62 8.78
N TRP A 86 31.80 -35.29 7.49
CA TRP A 86 32.72 -35.88 6.51
C TRP A 86 34.01 -35.07 6.29
N ILE A 87 33.96 -33.74 6.40
CA ILE A 87 35.09 -32.84 6.10
C ILE A 87 35.59 -32.14 7.38
N GLY A 88 34.66 -31.76 8.26
CA GLY A 88 34.96 -31.06 9.50
C GLY A 88 35.15 -29.54 9.34
N PRO A 89 35.36 -28.82 10.45
CA PRO A 89 35.43 -27.35 10.49
C PRO A 89 36.80 -26.81 10.08
N ASN A 90 37.26 -27.13 8.87
CA ASN A 90 38.52 -26.64 8.29
C ASN A 90 38.27 -25.75 7.07
N VAL A 91 39.34 -25.20 6.48
CA VAL A 91 39.25 -24.30 5.31
C VAL A 91 38.47 -24.92 4.16
N LEU A 92 38.69 -26.22 3.90
CA LEU A 92 37.97 -26.95 2.85
C LEU A 92 36.48 -27.10 3.20
N GLY A 93 36.14 -27.48 4.43
CA GLY A 93 34.75 -27.59 4.90
C GLY A 93 34.01 -26.25 4.81
N ILE A 94 34.67 -25.16 5.19
CA ILE A 94 34.13 -23.79 5.07
C ILE A 94 33.87 -23.44 3.61
N ALA A 95 34.83 -23.68 2.72
CA ALA A 95 34.68 -23.41 1.29
C ALA A 95 33.51 -24.21 0.69
N VAL A 96 33.43 -25.50 1.01
CA VAL A 96 32.37 -26.39 0.52
C VAL A 96 31.00 -25.98 1.05
N VAL A 97 30.86 -25.76 2.37
CA VAL A 97 29.55 -25.41 2.95
C VAL A 97 29.05 -24.07 2.45
N LEU A 98 29.93 -23.07 2.30
CA LEU A 98 29.56 -21.76 1.78
C LEU A 98 29.16 -21.84 0.32
N PHE A 99 29.90 -22.59 -0.51
CA PHE A 99 29.54 -22.78 -1.91
C PHE A 99 28.14 -23.41 -2.05
N LEU A 100 27.89 -24.51 -1.33
CA LEU A 100 26.60 -25.19 -1.35
C LEU A 100 25.47 -24.30 -0.84
N ALA A 101 25.69 -23.60 0.27
CA ALA A 101 24.69 -22.75 0.90
C ALA A 101 24.37 -21.49 0.07
N MET A 102 25.37 -20.90 -0.58
CA MET A 102 25.18 -19.78 -1.51
C MET A 102 24.40 -20.23 -2.76
N MET A 103 24.69 -21.42 -3.28
CA MET A 103 23.93 -21.99 -4.40
C MET A 103 22.47 -22.24 -4.01
N ALA A 104 22.24 -22.80 -2.81
CA ALA A 104 20.90 -23.01 -2.27
C ALA A 104 20.14 -21.69 -1.99
N SER A 105 20.86 -20.64 -1.55
CA SER A 105 20.31 -19.30 -1.33
C SER A 105 19.80 -18.65 -2.62
N GLY A 106 20.25 -19.08 -3.80
CA GLY A 106 19.76 -18.59 -5.09
C GLY A 106 18.30 -18.98 -5.39
N TRP A 107 17.70 -19.87 -4.59
CA TRP A 107 16.34 -20.32 -4.81
C TRP A 107 15.32 -19.21 -4.50
N ARG A 108 14.64 -18.72 -5.54
CA ARG A 108 13.60 -17.67 -5.47
C ARG A 108 12.53 -17.87 -4.38
N ARG A 109 12.30 -19.10 -3.92
CA ARG A 109 11.30 -19.42 -2.88
C ARG A 109 11.71 -19.00 -1.46
N LEU A 110 12.99 -18.73 -1.20
CA LEU A 110 13.49 -18.30 0.11
C LEU A 110 13.23 -16.82 0.41
N GLY A 111 12.90 -16.01 -0.61
CA GLY A 111 12.51 -14.62 -0.43
C GLY A 111 13.58 -13.77 0.30
N GLY A 112 13.13 -12.88 1.19
CA GLY A 112 13.99 -11.91 1.89
C GLY A 112 15.00 -12.51 2.87
N GLN A 113 14.82 -13.78 3.26
CA GLN A 113 15.65 -14.47 4.27
C GLN A 113 16.64 -15.46 3.64
N ALA A 114 16.88 -15.38 2.33
CA ALA A 114 17.78 -16.32 1.64
C ALA A 114 19.22 -16.34 2.21
N SER A 115 19.72 -15.17 2.65
CA SER A 115 21.01 -15.02 3.32
C SER A 115 21.12 -15.80 4.64
N GLN A 116 20.01 -16.27 5.20
CA GLN A 116 20.01 -17.09 6.40
C GLN A 116 20.60 -18.49 6.15
N VAL A 117 20.52 -19.02 4.93
CA VAL A 117 21.06 -20.34 4.58
C VAL A 117 22.57 -20.40 4.80
N PRO A 118 23.41 -19.55 4.15
CA PRO A 118 24.85 -19.55 4.36
C PRO A 118 25.24 -19.17 5.79
N PHE A 119 24.51 -18.24 6.41
CA PHE A 119 24.76 -17.89 7.81
C PHE A 119 24.58 -19.11 8.72
N THR A 120 23.44 -19.79 8.64
CA THR A 120 23.15 -20.96 9.49
C THR A 120 24.13 -22.10 9.19
N ALA A 121 24.41 -22.36 7.91
CA ALA A 121 25.30 -23.45 7.53
C ALA A 121 26.73 -23.24 8.04
N LEU A 122 27.25 -22.01 7.93
CA LEU A 122 28.58 -21.68 8.43
C LEU A 122 28.66 -21.80 9.96
N PHE A 123 27.68 -21.25 10.69
CA PHE A 123 27.67 -21.33 12.15
C PHE A 123 27.49 -22.77 12.65
N ALA A 124 26.65 -23.56 12.01
CA ALA A 124 26.48 -24.97 12.34
C ALA A 124 27.77 -25.77 12.11
N LEU A 125 28.51 -25.50 11.03
CA LEU A 125 29.81 -26.12 10.80
C LEU A 125 30.86 -25.68 11.83
N LEU A 126 31.00 -24.37 12.06
CA LEU A 126 32.07 -23.84 12.90
C LEU A 126 31.89 -24.15 14.39
N LEU A 127 30.65 -24.08 14.89
CA LEU A 127 30.35 -24.29 16.30
C LEU A 127 29.97 -25.74 16.61
N GLY A 128 29.38 -26.46 15.65
CA GLY A 128 29.07 -27.87 15.79
C GLY A 128 30.25 -28.79 15.46
N GLY A 129 31.15 -28.36 14.57
CA GLY A 129 32.29 -29.15 14.15
C GLY A 129 31.88 -30.53 13.63
N HIS A 130 32.43 -31.58 14.25
CA HIS A 130 32.11 -32.97 13.94
C HIS A 130 30.83 -33.47 14.63
N ASP A 131 30.33 -32.78 15.66
CA ASP A 131 29.02 -33.03 16.28
C ASP A 131 27.99 -31.98 15.83
N ALA A 132 27.91 -31.78 14.51
CA ALA A 132 26.98 -30.84 13.91
C ALA A 132 25.52 -31.13 14.28
N VAL A 133 25.17 -32.40 14.50
CA VAL A 133 23.82 -32.83 14.88
C VAL A 133 23.48 -32.41 16.31
N GLY A 134 24.35 -32.73 17.29
CA GLY A 134 24.16 -32.35 18.69
C GLY A 134 24.11 -30.84 18.88
N TYR A 135 24.89 -30.08 18.10
CA TYR A 135 24.82 -28.64 18.09
C TYR A 135 23.52 -28.11 17.46
N THR A 136 23.07 -28.63 16.32
CA THR A 136 22.02 -27.97 15.51
C THR A 136 20.60 -28.25 16.02
N LEU A 137 20.34 -29.43 16.58
CA LEU A 137 19.00 -29.82 17.05
C LEU A 137 18.43 -28.89 18.13
N PRO A 138 19.14 -28.57 19.23
CA PRO A 138 18.65 -27.63 20.24
C PRO A 138 18.38 -26.24 19.67
N ARG A 139 19.19 -25.81 18.69
CA ARG A 139 19.09 -24.50 18.03
C ARG A 139 17.87 -24.41 17.15
N LEU A 140 17.48 -25.52 16.52
CA LEU A 140 16.22 -25.61 15.79
C LEU A 140 15.03 -25.43 16.74
N GLY A 141 15.11 -26.01 17.95
CA GLY A 141 14.13 -25.80 19.02
C GLY A 141 14.06 -24.34 19.49
N ASP A 142 15.22 -23.71 19.72
CA ASP A 142 15.32 -22.28 20.04
C ASP A 142 14.63 -21.41 18.98
N VAL A 143 14.93 -21.65 17.70
CA VAL A 143 14.33 -20.93 16.58
C VAL A 143 12.81 -21.12 16.55
N ALA A 144 12.34 -22.36 16.66
CA ALA A 144 10.92 -22.66 16.64
C ALA A 144 10.17 -21.94 17.77
N LEU A 145 10.69 -22.01 19.00
CA LEU A 145 10.13 -21.29 20.14
C LEU A 145 10.12 -19.78 19.91
N GLY A 146 11.25 -19.23 19.46
CA GLY A 146 11.40 -17.82 19.17
C GLY A 146 10.37 -17.32 18.16
N LEU A 147 10.23 -18.00 17.01
CA LEU A 147 9.24 -17.66 15.99
C LEU A 147 7.81 -17.72 16.55
N VAL A 148 7.47 -18.75 17.33
CA VAL A 148 6.14 -18.88 17.95
C VAL A 148 5.86 -17.73 18.91
N VAL A 149 6.80 -17.41 19.80
CA VAL A 149 6.67 -16.29 20.75
C VAL A 149 6.59 -14.97 20.01
N GLY A 150 7.46 -14.75 19.02
CA GLY A 150 7.48 -13.55 18.19
C GLY A 150 6.15 -13.34 17.48
N LEU A 151 5.61 -14.37 16.83
CA LEU A 151 4.30 -14.32 16.16
C LEU A 151 3.15 -14.11 17.15
N ALA A 152 3.18 -14.77 18.31
CA ALA A 152 2.15 -14.63 19.34
C ALA A 152 2.12 -13.20 19.91
N VAL A 153 3.29 -12.67 20.30
CA VAL A 153 3.42 -11.28 20.73
C VAL A 153 3.04 -10.35 19.57
N ASN A 154 3.39 -10.70 18.33
CA ASN A 154 3.03 -9.89 17.17
C ASN A 154 1.52 -9.80 16.94
N ALA A 155 0.81 -10.90 17.11
CA ALA A 155 -0.63 -10.97 17.00
C ALA A 155 -1.37 -10.30 18.18
N VAL A 156 -0.84 -10.41 19.40
CA VAL A 156 -1.52 -9.98 20.64
C VAL A 156 -1.19 -8.53 21.03
N VAL A 157 0.02 -8.05 20.79
CA VAL A 157 0.47 -6.74 21.29
C VAL A 157 0.42 -5.71 20.14
N PHE A 158 -0.66 -4.92 20.05
CA PHE A 158 -0.90 -3.87 19.04
C PHE A 158 -0.81 -4.34 17.56
N PRO A 159 -1.94 -4.50 16.83
CA PRO A 159 -1.87 -4.71 15.39
C PRO A 159 -1.24 -3.48 14.72
N PRO A 160 -0.55 -3.66 13.59
CA PRO A 160 0.19 -2.59 12.92
C PRO A 160 -0.69 -1.44 12.48
N LEU A 161 -0.09 -0.26 12.57
CA LEU A 161 -0.65 1.06 12.29
C LEU A 161 -0.89 1.36 10.80
N TYR A 162 -0.92 0.34 9.93
CA TYR A 162 -1.07 0.54 8.48
C TYR A 162 -2.43 1.06 8.07
N LEU A 163 -3.49 0.72 8.80
CA LEU A 163 -4.83 1.25 8.53
C LEU A 163 -4.88 2.77 8.55
N ARG A 164 -4.29 3.39 9.58
CA ARG A 164 -4.26 4.85 9.71
C ARG A 164 -3.34 5.52 8.68
N ARG A 165 -2.30 4.84 8.21
CA ARG A 165 -1.45 5.35 7.14
C ARG A 165 -2.17 5.28 5.79
N ALA A 166 -2.88 4.19 5.53
CA ALA A 166 -3.71 4.04 4.35
C ALA A 166 -4.86 5.05 4.32
N GLU A 167 -5.60 5.22 5.42
CA GLU A 167 -6.65 6.24 5.56
C GLU A 167 -6.11 7.64 5.23
N TYR A 168 -4.99 8.04 5.86
CA TYR A 168 -4.38 9.33 5.62
C TYR A 168 -3.90 9.50 4.16
N ALA A 169 -3.33 8.46 3.56
CA ALA A 169 -2.85 8.54 2.18
C ALA A 169 -4.02 8.65 1.17
N VAL A 170 -5.15 8.00 1.46
CA VAL A 170 -6.38 8.12 0.65
C VAL A 170 -7.04 9.50 0.84
N GLU A 171 -7.08 10.03 2.06
CA GLU A 171 -7.52 11.42 2.33
C GLU A 171 -6.63 12.43 1.60
N GLN A 172 -5.31 12.23 1.61
CA GLN A 172 -4.37 13.08 0.89
C GLN A 172 -4.58 13.01 -0.63
N LEU A 173 -4.89 11.84 -1.19
CA LEU A 173 -5.22 11.69 -2.61
C LEU A 173 -6.50 12.46 -2.96
N ARG A 174 -7.53 12.43 -2.10
CA ARG A 174 -8.75 13.23 -2.30
C ARG A 174 -8.44 14.72 -2.41
N ASP A 175 -7.66 15.24 -1.47
CA ASP A 175 -7.33 16.67 -1.43
C ASP A 175 -6.55 17.09 -2.67
N VAL A 176 -5.54 16.31 -3.06
CA VAL A 176 -4.72 16.59 -4.25
C VAL A 176 -5.51 16.41 -5.55
N LEU A 177 -6.43 15.44 -5.62
CA LEU A 177 -7.32 15.30 -6.77
C LEU A 177 -8.23 16.52 -6.92
N ALA A 178 -8.81 17.02 -5.83
CA ALA A 178 -9.64 18.22 -5.88
C ALA A 178 -8.83 19.46 -6.29
N GLU A 179 -7.61 19.64 -5.77
CA GLU A 179 -6.69 20.70 -6.22
C GLU A 179 -6.37 20.58 -7.72
N ALA A 180 -6.13 19.37 -8.22
CA ALA A 180 -5.87 19.12 -9.63
C ALA A 180 -7.10 19.40 -10.50
N MET A 181 -8.30 19.13 -10.01
CA MET A 181 -9.54 19.49 -10.71
C MET A 181 -9.74 21.00 -10.79
N ASP A 182 -9.37 21.78 -9.76
CA ASP A 182 -9.40 23.24 -9.85
C ASP A 182 -8.41 23.75 -10.91
N ALA A 183 -7.19 23.19 -10.94
CA ALA A 183 -6.19 23.52 -11.94
C ALA A 183 -6.68 23.15 -13.35
N LEU A 184 -7.37 22.02 -13.50
CA LEU A 184 -8.01 21.63 -14.76
C LEU A 184 -9.12 22.61 -15.16
N ALA A 185 -10.00 23.01 -14.22
CA ALA A 185 -11.05 23.97 -14.51
C ALA A 185 -10.46 25.30 -15.04
N ALA A 186 -9.41 25.81 -14.39
CA ALA A 186 -8.70 27.00 -14.84
C ALA A 186 -8.07 26.80 -16.24
N ALA A 187 -7.45 25.65 -16.49
CA ALA A 187 -6.87 25.31 -17.81
C ALA A 187 -7.91 25.06 -18.91
N VAL A 188 -9.12 24.64 -18.56
CA VAL A 188 -10.24 24.52 -19.51
C VAL A 188 -10.77 25.90 -19.87
N ALA A 189 -10.95 26.80 -18.89
CA ALA A 189 -11.42 28.15 -19.14
C ALA A 189 -10.40 28.98 -19.95
N ASP A 190 -9.14 28.98 -19.52
CA ASP A 190 -8.03 29.65 -20.20
C ASP A 190 -6.82 28.71 -20.39
N PRO A 191 -6.79 27.97 -21.51
CA PRO A 191 -5.71 27.04 -21.82
C PRO A 191 -4.33 27.71 -21.99
N GLY A 192 -4.29 28.98 -22.38
CA GLY A 192 -3.04 29.68 -22.65
C GLY A 192 -2.28 30.02 -21.37
N GLU A 193 -3.00 30.50 -20.35
CA GLU A 193 -2.41 30.92 -19.08
C GLU A 193 -2.19 29.74 -18.11
N HIS A 194 -3.13 28.80 -18.04
CA HIS A 194 -3.19 27.83 -16.93
C HIS A 194 -2.73 26.40 -17.30
N ARG A 195 -2.25 26.17 -18.53
CA ARG A 195 -1.72 24.85 -18.95
C ARG A 195 -0.59 24.35 -18.06
N ALA A 196 0.39 25.22 -17.75
CA ALA A 196 1.53 24.84 -16.92
C ALA A 196 1.11 24.46 -15.48
N SER A 197 0.09 25.14 -14.94
CA SER A 197 -0.44 24.80 -13.61
C SER A 197 -1.17 23.44 -13.61
N TRP A 198 -1.88 23.10 -14.69
CA TRP A 198 -2.46 21.77 -14.83
C TRP A 198 -1.39 20.68 -14.93
N ASP A 199 -0.35 20.89 -15.74
CA ASP A 199 0.74 19.92 -15.91
C ASP A 199 1.46 19.63 -14.58
N GLU A 200 1.73 20.67 -13.76
CA GLU A 200 2.29 20.51 -12.41
C GLU A 200 1.34 19.76 -11.47
N ALA A 201 0.04 20.07 -11.53
CA ALA A 201 -0.97 19.42 -10.72
C ALA A 201 -1.15 17.93 -11.08
N ASP A 202 -1.11 17.57 -12.37
CA ASP A 202 -1.19 16.17 -12.81
C ASP A 202 0.04 15.37 -12.36
N GLU A 203 1.25 15.91 -12.46
CA GLU A 203 2.46 15.22 -11.99
C GLU A 203 2.41 14.95 -10.47
N ARG A 204 1.96 15.95 -9.70
CA ARG A 204 1.74 15.80 -8.26
C ARG A 204 0.66 14.75 -7.97
N LEU A 205 -0.45 14.77 -8.73
CA LEU A 205 -1.53 13.80 -8.59
C LEU A 205 -1.05 12.37 -8.88
N ARG A 206 -0.25 12.14 -9.92
CA ARG A 206 0.38 10.83 -10.21
C ARG A 206 1.18 10.32 -9.02
N THR A 207 2.05 11.18 -8.50
CA THR A 207 2.94 10.83 -7.39
C THR A 207 2.14 10.43 -6.14
N VAL A 208 1.10 11.20 -5.80
CA VAL A 208 0.27 10.91 -4.61
C VAL A 208 -0.64 9.70 -4.83
N GLN A 209 -1.16 9.49 -6.04
CA GLN A 209 -1.95 8.31 -6.40
C GLN A 209 -1.15 7.01 -6.19
N ASP A 210 0.10 6.95 -6.66
CA ASP A 210 0.97 5.79 -6.48
C ASP A 210 1.29 5.53 -4.99
N GLN A 211 1.56 6.59 -4.23
CA GLN A 211 1.79 6.50 -2.79
C GLN A 211 0.55 5.98 -2.04
N ALA A 212 -0.64 6.50 -2.38
CA ALA A 212 -1.91 6.08 -1.81
C ALA A 212 -2.21 4.62 -2.12
N ARG A 213 -1.98 4.18 -3.37
CA ARG A 213 -2.16 2.78 -3.79
C ARG A 213 -1.27 1.83 -3.00
N HIS A 214 0.03 2.14 -2.86
CA HIS A 214 0.94 1.34 -2.06
C HIS A 214 0.56 1.29 -0.57
N ALA A 215 0.17 2.43 0.02
CA ALA A 215 -0.25 2.48 1.42
C ALA A 215 -1.55 1.69 1.64
N TYR A 216 -2.50 1.80 0.71
CA TYR A 216 -3.77 1.09 0.71
C TYR A 216 -3.57 -0.43 0.61
N GLU A 217 -2.74 -0.91 -0.32
CA GLU A 217 -2.42 -2.33 -0.47
C GLU A 217 -1.81 -2.91 0.82
N GLN A 218 -0.86 -2.19 1.43
CA GLN A 218 -0.26 -2.58 2.71
C GLN A 218 -1.28 -2.62 3.86
N GLY A 219 -2.21 -1.66 3.90
CA GLY A 219 -3.30 -1.63 4.87
C GLY A 219 -4.28 -2.79 4.69
N ARG A 220 -4.68 -3.08 3.44
CA ARG A 220 -5.59 -4.17 3.08
C ARG A 220 -5.02 -5.53 3.44
N ASP A 221 -3.76 -5.78 3.12
CA ASP A 221 -3.09 -7.05 3.42
C ASP A 221 -2.92 -7.24 4.92
N SER A 222 -2.72 -6.14 5.66
CA SER A 222 -2.68 -6.16 7.12
C SER A 222 -4.05 -6.48 7.74
N MET A 223 -5.15 -5.99 7.16
CA MET A 223 -6.52 -6.27 7.59
C MET A 223 -6.90 -7.74 7.41
N ARG A 224 -6.62 -8.32 6.23
CA ARG A 224 -6.93 -9.73 5.92
C ARG A 224 -6.30 -10.72 6.92
N ALA A 225 -5.15 -10.35 7.47
CA ALA A 225 -4.41 -11.18 8.40
C ALA A 225 -4.47 -10.69 9.85
N ASN A 226 -5.48 -9.92 10.23
CA ASN A 226 -5.66 -9.50 11.61
C ASN A 226 -6.47 -10.57 12.40
N PRO A 227 -5.81 -11.49 13.15
CA PRO A 227 -6.50 -12.51 13.93
C PRO A 227 -7.41 -11.90 15.00
N ARG A 228 -7.09 -10.72 15.55
CA ARG A 228 -7.97 -10.04 16.52
C ARG A 228 -9.28 -9.53 15.92
N ALA A 229 -9.29 -9.09 14.66
CA ALA A 229 -10.54 -8.72 13.99
C ALA A 229 -11.46 -9.95 13.81
N LYS A 230 -10.87 -11.13 13.53
CA LYS A 230 -11.61 -12.40 13.47
C LYS A 230 -12.07 -12.91 14.84
N LEU A 231 -11.30 -12.67 15.91
CA LEU A 231 -11.60 -13.18 17.27
C LEU A 231 -12.45 -12.24 18.13
N ARG A 232 -12.34 -10.92 17.98
CA ARG A 232 -13.00 -9.92 18.84
C ARG A 232 -13.92 -8.95 18.10
N GLY A 233 -14.04 -9.08 16.77
CA GLY A 233 -14.68 -8.10 15.91
C GLY A 233 -13.78 -6.88 15.67
N TYR A 234 -14.09 -6.11 14.62
CA TYR A 234 -13.44 -4.83 14.38
C TYR A 234 -13.78 -3.83 15.51
N PRO A 235 -12.92 -2.83 15.81
CA PRO A 235 -13.20 -1.83 16.84
C PRO A 235 -14.58 -1.19 16.65
N LEU A 236 -15.26 -0.78 17.73
CA LEU A 236 -16.64 -0.25 17.74
C LEU A 236 -16.98 0.84 16.69
N ARG A 237 -15.99 1.56 16.13
CA ARG A 237 -16.15 2.51 15.00
C ARG A 237 -16.42 1.83 13.64
N TRP A 238 -16.30 0.51 13.58
CA TRP A 238 -16.35 -0.33 12.37
C TRP A 238 -17.38 -1.47 12.50
N ARG A 239 -18.32 -1.35 13.45
CA ARG A 239 -19.21 -2.43 13.85
C ARG A 239 -20.27 -2.76 12.79
N ASP A 240 -20.57 -1.83 11.90
CA ASP A 240 -21.70 -1.99 11.02
C ASP A 240 -21.36 -2.75 9.73
N GLU A 241 -20.12 -2.74 9.21
CA GLU A 241 -19.81 -3.39 7.93
C GLU A 241 -18.35 -3.89 7.81
N PRO A 242 -18.04 -5.12 8.29
CA PRO A 242 -16.70 -5.74 8.20
C PRO A 242 -16.14 -5.90 6.77
N GLU A 243 -17.02 -5.91 5.76
CA GLU A 243 -16.68 -6.02 4.33
C GLU A 243 -16.43 -4.67 3.65
N ARG A 244 -16.73 -3.54 4.32
CA ARG A 244 -16.69 -2.21 3.72
C ARG A 244 -15.71 -1.29 4.43
N TRP A 245 -14.41 -1.61 4.37
CA TRP A 245 -13.39 -0.62 4.72
C TRP A 245 -13.64 0.66 3.89
N PRO A 246 -14.00 1.81 4.51
CA PRO A 246 -14.40 3.00 3.77
C PRO A 246 -13.29 3.48 2.83
N ALA A 247 -12.03 3.27 3.20
CA ALA A 247 -10.88 3.56 2.35
C ALA A 247 -10.87 2.74 1.04
N THR A 248 -11.45 1.54 0.99
CA THR A 248 -11.58 0.77 -0.26
C THR A 248 -12.54 1.44 -1.23
N ARG A 249 -13.73 1.82 -0.75
CA ARG A 249 -14.71 2.54 -1.59
C ARG A 249 -14.14 3.88 -2.03
N LEU A 250 -13.60 4.64 -1.08
CA LEU A 250 -13.01 5.95 -1.33
C LEU A 250 -11.84 5.85 -2.33
N MET A 251 -10.91 4.90 -2.15
CA MET A 251 -9.79 4.70 -3.09
C MET A 251 -10.30 4.40 -4.50
N ASN A 252 -11.27 3.49 -4.65
CA ASN A 252 -11.81 3.15 -5.97
C ASN A 252 -12.50 4.37 -6.63
N THR A 253 -13.29 5.13 -5.87
CA THR A 253 -13.93 6.36 -6.37
C THR A 253 -12.89 7.39 -6.80
N LEU A 254 -11.82 7.58 -6.03
CA LEU A 254 -10.74 8.52 -6.36
C LEU A 254 -9.89 8.07 -7.56
N GLU A 255 -9.60 6.78 -7.70
CA GLU A 255 -8.91 6.23 -8.89
C GLU A 255 -9.74 6.41 -10.16
N GLN A 256 -11.05 6.18 -10.07
CA GLN A 256 -11.97 6.35 -11.17
C GLN A 256 -12.10 7.84 -11.55
N ALA A 257 -12.28 8.72 -10.56
CA ALA A 257 -12.29 10.16 -10.76
C ALA A 257 -10.98 10.68 -11.37
N THR A 258 -9.82 10.19 -10.92
CA THR A 258 -8.51 10.53 -11.52
C THR A 258 -8.46 10.15 -13.00
N THR A 259 -9.01 8.99 -13.36
CA THR A 259 -9.11 8.55 -14.76
C THR A 259 -9.97 9.53 -15.58
N TYR A 260 -11.15 9.89 -15.07
CA TYR A 260 -12.05 10.82 -15.74
C TYR A 260 -11.42 12.21 -15.93
N VAL A 261 -10.79 12.75 -14.89
CA VAL A 261 -10.13 14.06 -14.93
C VAL A 261 -9.01 14.09 -15.99
N ARG A 262 -8.17 13.05 -16.06
CA ARG A 262 -7.13 12.94 -17.09
C ARG A 262 -7.69 12.78 -18.50
N SER A 263 -8.76 11.98 -18.66
CA SER A 263 -9.43 11.84 -19.96
C SER A 263 -10.06 13.15 -20.41
N ILE A 264 -10.73 13.88 -19.51
CA ILE A 264 -11.27 15.22 -19.79
C ILE A 264 -10.16 16.17 -20.22
N ALA A 265 -9.05 16.23 -19.48
CA ALA A 265 -7.90 17.06 -19.82
C ALA A 265 -7.33 16.72 -21.20
N GLY A 266 -7.18 15.42 -21.49
CA GLY A 266 -6.71 14.93 -22.79
C GLY A 266 -7.64 15.33 -23.93
N THR A 267 -8.95 15.18 -23.76
CA THR A 267 -9.95 15.59 -24.76
C THR A 267 -9.96 17.11 -24.98
N HIS A 268 -9.82 17.91 -23.93
CA HIS A 268 -9.66 19.37 -24.04
C HIS A 268 -8.41 19.75 -24.82
N GLN A 269 -7.30 19.09 -24.55
CA GLN A 269 -6.06 19.31 -25.31
C GLN A 269 -6.21 18.90 -26.78
N GLU A 270 -6.73 17.71 -27.05
CA GLU A 270 -6.86 17.20 -28.41
C GLU A 270 -7.75 18.12 -29.25
N ALA A 271 -8.90 18.57 -28.72
CA ALA A 271 -9.80 19.48 -29.43
C ALA A 271 -9.20 20.87 -29.71
N MET A 272 -8.18 21.30 -28.96
CA MET A 272 -7.45 22.54 -29.25
C MET A 272 -6.50 22.39 -30.44
N ASP A 273 -6.00 21.18 -30.67
CA ASP A 273 -5.06 20.87 -31.75
C ASP A 273 -5.78 20.53 -33.08
N VAL A 274 -7.11 20.36 -33.06
CA VAL A 274 -7.93 20.04 -34.24
C VAL A 274 -8.04 21.24 -35.20
N GLU A 275 -7.88 20.98 -36.50
CA GLU A 275 -7.97 22.00 -37.57
C GLU A 275 -9.43 22.38 -37.86
N GLU A 276 -10.35 21.42 -37.78
CA GLU A 276 -11.79 21.60 -38.01
C GLU A 276 -12.42 22.50 -36.93
N PRO A 277 -12.93 23.70 -37.30
CA PRO A 277 -13.49 24.65 -36.34
C PRO A 277 -14.73 24.14 -35.60
N GLU A 278 -15.45 23.19 -36.20
CA GLU A 278 -16.69 22.59 -35.67
C GLU A 278 -16.43 21.67 -34.46
N LEU A 279 -15.21 21.14 -34.35
CA LEU A 279 -14.79 20.26 -33.24
C LEU A 279 -14.14 21.05 -32.09
N ARG A 280 -13.92 22.35 -32.26
CA ARG A 280 -13.34 23.21 -31.21
C ARG A 280 -14.39 23.59 -30.19
N PHE A 281 -13.97 23.67 -28.93
CA PHE A 281 -14.83 24.17 -27.85
C PHE A 281 -15.04 25.68 -27.98
N SER A 282 -16.30 26.13 -27.97
CA SER A 282 -16.63 27.55 -27.85
C SER A 282 -16.18 28.09 -26.48
N ALA A 283 -15.91 29.40 -26.38
CA ALA A 283 -15.54 30.02 -25.11
C ALA A 283 -16.64 29.81 -24.04
N GLU A 284 -17.90 30.01 -24.43
CA GLU A 284 -19.06 29.78 -23.55
C GLU A 284 -19.12 28.33 -23.05
N PHE A 285 -18.88 27.33 -23.91
CA PHE A 285 -18.84 25.94 -23.49
C PHE A 285 -17.68 25.65 -22.55
N ARG A 286 -16.48 26.21 -22.82
CA ARG A 286 -15.32 26.03 -21.94
C ARG A 286 -15.57 26.61 -20.56
N ASP A 287 -16.15 27.80 -20.47
CA ASP A 287 -16.46 28.46 -19.19
C ASP A 287 -17.50 27.65 -18.39
N ASP A 288 -18.59 27.21 -19.02
CA ASP A 288 -19.60 26.38 -18.35
C ASP A 288 -19.05 25.00 -17.95
N HIS A 289 -18.20 24.39 -18.79
CA HIS A 289 -17.59 23.10 -18.48
C HIS A 289 -16.52 23.22 -17.38
N ALA A 290 -15.73 24.29 -17.37
CA ALA A 290 -14.82 24.60 -16.27
C ALA A 290 -15.59 24.74 -14.95
N ARG A 291 -16.70 25.47 -14.96
CA ARG A 291 -17.57 25.60 -13.78
C ARG A 291 -18.13 24.26 -13.30
N LEU A 292 -18.48 23.37 -14.22
CA LEU A 292 -18.91 22.01 -13.88
C LEU A 292 -17.78 21.21 -13.21
N VAL A 293 -16.54 21.30 -13.72
CA VAL A 293 -15.38 20.66 -13.10
C VAL A 293 -15.13 21.19 -11.68
N GLU A 294 -15.29 22.50 -11.43
CA GLU A 294 -15.20 23.08 -10.08
C GLU A 294 -16.25 22.51 -9.12
N LEU A 295 -17.50 22.37 -9.57
CA LEU A 295 -18.57 21.77 -8.77
C LEU A 295 -18.25 20.32 -8.43
N LEU A 296 -17.80 19.53 -9.41
CA LEU A 296 -17.35 18.15 -9.19
C LEU A 296 -16.16 18.08 -8.22
N ALA A 297 -15.22 19.03 -8.29
CA ALA A 297 -14.12 19.14 -7.33
C ALA A 297 -14.66 19.39 -5.91
N GLY A 298 -15.67 20.25 -5.77
CA GLY A 298 -16.42 20.48 -4.52
C GLY A 298 -16.97 19.18 -3.92
N LEU A 299 -17.62 18.36 -4.74
CA LEU A 299 -18.15 17.05 -4.34
C LEU A 299 -17.02 16.09 -3.91
N VAL A 300 -15.91 16.04 -4.64
CA VAL A 300 -14.74 15.19 -4.30
C VAL A 300 -14.16 15.56 -2.94
N ARG A 301 -14.02 16.85 -2.60
CA ARG A 301 -13.49 17.31 -1.30
C ARG A 301 -14.32 16.82 -0.11
N ARG A 302 -15.62 16.61 -0.30
CA ARG A 302 -16.53 16.15 0.75
C ARG A 302 -16.52 14.64 0.96
N LEU A 303 -15.87 13.87 0.09
CA LEU A 303 -15.76 12.42 0.32
C LEU A 303 -14.91 12.14 1.57
N PRO A 304 -15.21 11.08 2.35
CA PRO A 304 -16.27 10.09 2.16
C PRO A 304 -17.63 10.49 2.75
N GLU A 305 -17.76 11.69 3.32
CA GLU A 305 -19.05 12.21 3.74
C GLU A 305 -20.01 12.38 2.55
N ALA A 306 -21.33 12.34 2.82
CA ALA A 306 -22.31 12.54 1.76
C ALA A 306 -22.20 13.98 1.22
N PRO A 307 -22.14 14.18 -0.11
CA PRO A 307 -22.17 15.51 -0.68
C PRO A 307 -23.45 16.25 -0.27
N GLY A 308 -23.39 17.59 -0.20
CA GLY A 308 -24.60 18.36 0.10
C GLY A 308 -25.64 18.20 -1.00
N GLU A 309 -26.92 18.03 -0.65
CA GLU A 309 -28.00 17.88 -1.64
C GLU A 309 -28.03 19.06 -2.63
N GLU A 310 -27.73 20.26 -2.15
CA GLU A 310 -27.69 21.48 -2.97
C GLU A 310 -26.52 21.48 -3.98
N GLU A 311 -25.31 21.11 -3.54
CA GLU A 311 -24.13 21.04 -4.42
C GLU A 311 -24.29 19.99 -5.53
N LEU A 312 -24.87 18.83 -5.17
CA LEU A 312 -25.18 17.77 -6.12
C LEU A 312 -26.24 18.24 -7.12
N ALA A 313 -27.26 18.96 -6.64
CA ALA A 313 -28.30 19.52 -7.50
C ALA A 313 -27.76 20.63 -8.43
N ASP A 314 -26.79 21.43 -7.98
CA ASP A 314 -26.10 22.43 -8.82
C ASP A 314 -25.31 21.76 -9.95
N ALA A 315 -24.48 20.76 -9.62
CA ALA A 315 -23.72 19.99 -10.62
C ALA A 315 -24.66 19.32 -11.63
N GLU A 316 -25.77 18.74 -11.16
CA GLU A 316 -26.77 18.09 -12.01
C GLU A 316 -27.46 19.08 -12.96
N ARG A 317 -27.87 20.25 -12.46
CA ARG A 317 -28.49 21.28 -13.30
C ARG A 317 -27.55 21.77 -14.39
N LEU A 318 -26.28 21.98 -14.06
CA LEU A 318 -25.28 22.44 -15.02
C LEU A 318 -24.97 21.36 -16.07
N GLN A 319 -24.77 20.12 -15.63
CA GLN A 319 -24.58 18.98 -16.52
C GLN A 319 -25.75 18.85 -17.52
N GLN A 320 -26.99 18.89 -17.03
CA GLN A 320 -28.17 18.80 -17.91
C GLN A 320 -28.28 19.99 -18.87
N ARG A 321 -27.87 21.20 -18.44
CA ARG A 321 -27.87 22.39 -19.31
C ARG A 321 -26.89 22.20 -20.47
N LEU A 322 -25.70 21.70 -20.18
CA LEU A 322 -24.66 21.42 -21.18
C LEU A 322 -25.03 20.28 -22.13
N GLU A 323 -25.76 19.26 -21.67
CA GLU A 323 -26.18 18.12 -22.49
C GLU A 323 -27.37 18.41 -23.42
N ARG A 324 -28.28 19.32 -23.02
CA ARG A 324 -29.53 19.63 -23.78
C ARG A 324 -29.33 19.90 -25.28
N PRO A 325 -28.33 20.68 -25.71
CA PRO A 325 -28.08 20.92 -27.14
C PRO A 325 -27.76 19.64 -27.94
N HIS A 326 -27.32 18.56 -27.27
CA HIS A 326 -26.86 17.32 -27.89
C HIS A 326 -27.90 16.19 -27.89
N HIS A 327 -29.14 16.43 -27.44
CA HIS A 327 -30.21 15.41 -27.36
C HIS A 327 -31.04 15.25 -28.65
N GLY A 328 -30.83 16.07 -29.68
CA GLY A 328 -31.62 16.07 -30.92
C GLY A 328 -31.12 15.10 -32.01
N PRO A 329 -31.99 14.62 -32.91
CA PRO A 329 -31.58 13.86 -34.10
C PRO A 329 -30.72 14.75 -35.03
N GLY A 330 -29.58 14.22 -35.49
CA GLY A 330 -28.61 14.95 -36.32
C GLY A 330 -27.51 15.69 -35.55
N THR A 331 -27.44 15.51 -34.23
CA THR A 331 -26.34 16.05 -33.39
C THR A 331 -25.12 15.13 -33.34
N ASP A 332 -25.22 13.88 -33.80
CA ASP A 332 -24.08 12.96 -33.87
C ASP A 332 -23.18 13.38 -35.03
N ALA A 333 -21.93 13.70 -34.72
CA ALA A 333 -20.93 13.95 -35.75
C ALA A 333 -20.88 12.73 -36.69
N PRO A 334 -21.02 12.91 -38.02
CA PRO A 334 -21.08 11.79 -38.96
C PRO A 334 -19.76 11.02 -38.96
N GLY A 335 -19.71 9.90 -38.21
CA GLY A 335 -18.56 9.00 -38.15
C GLY A 335 -17.31 9.53 -37.45
N LEU A 336 -17.34 10.76 -36.90
CA LEU A 336 -16.23 11.38 -36.19
C LEU A 336 -16.46 11.38 -34.67
N TRP A 337 -15.36 11.30 -33.93
CA TRP A 337 -15.32 11.51 -32.50
C TRP A 337 -15.74 12.95 -32.17
N ASP A 338 -16.77 13.11 -31.33
CA ASP A 338 -17.25 14.42 -30.86
C ASP A 338 -16.66 14.72 -29.47
N PRO A 339 -15.70 15.65 -29.37
CA PRO A 339 -15.03 15.96 -28.11
C PRO A 339 -15.97 16.58 -27.07
N GLN A 340 -17.03 17.30 -27.49
CA GLN A 340 -18.04 17.85 -26.57
C GLN A 340 -18.87 16.74 -25.94
N LYS A 341 -19.37 15.82 -26.75
CA LYS A 341 -20.09 14.65 -26.22
C LYS A 341 -19.22 13.79 -25.32
N GLU A 342 -17.95 13.64 -25.64
CA GLU A 342 -17.03 12.83 -24.84
C GLU A 342 -16.76 13.45 -23.46
N VAL A 343 -16.45 14.75 -23.37
CA VAL A 343 -16.24 15.38 -22.05
C VAL A 343 -17.51 15.40 -21.21
N LEU A 344 -18.69 15.60 -21.84
CA LEU A 344 -19.98 15.52 -21.15
C LEU A 344 -20.30 14.11 -20.66
N ARG A 345 -19.96 13.08 -21.44
CA ARG A 345 -20.09 11.68 -21.03
C ARG A 345 -19.19 11.38 -19.82
N LEU A 346 -17.95 11.85 -19.83
CA LEU A 346 -16.98 11.64 -18.76
C LEU A 346 -17.41 12.36 -17.46
N SER A 347 -17.86 13.61 -17.55
CA SER A 347 -18.37 14.35 -16.39
C SER A 347 -19.66 13.78 -15.83
N ARG A 348 -20.57 13.27 -16.69
CA ARG A 348 -21.77 12.52 -16.27
C ARG A 348 -21.41 11.26 -15.50
N LEU A 349 -20.49 10.44 -16.02
CA LEU A 349 -20.02 9.23 -15.34
C LEU A 349 -19.40 9.55 -13.99
N MET A 350 -18.58 10.61 -13.92
CA MET A 350 -18.00 11.08 -12.67
C MET A 350 -19.07 11.50 -11.66
N LEU A 351 -20.07 12.29 -12.10
CA LEU A 351 -21.18 12.73 -11.25
C LEU A 351 -21.98 11.54 -10.70
N ASP A 352 -22.26 10.53 -11.53
CA ASP A 352 -22.97 9.32 -11.12
C ASP A 352 -22.19 8.45 -10.12
N ASP A 353 -20.86 8.36 -10.26
CA ASP A 353 -20.01 7.65 -9.30
C ASP A 353 -19.84 8.39 -7.96
N LEU A 354 -20.00 9.71 -7.96
CA LEU A 354 -19.97 10.54 -6.75
C LEU A 354 -21.31 10.54 -5.99
N ARG A 355 -22.41 10.07 -6.60
CA ARG A 355 -23.71 10.00 -5.93
C ARG A 355 -23.70 9.00 -4.77
N PRO A 356 -24.34 9.36 -3.63
CA PRO A 356 -24.54 8.40 -2.56
C PRO A 356 -25.43 7.26 -3.06
N ARG A 357 -24.90 6.02 -3.07
CA ARG A 357 -25.70 4.84 -3.40
C ARG A 357 -26.72 4.60 -2.28
N PRO A 358 -28.00 4.32 -2.59
CA PRO A 358 -28.98 4.01 -1.57
C PRO A 358 -28.53 2.79 -0.75
N PRO A 359 -28.82 2.75 0.56
CA PRO A 359 -28.55 1.57 1.36
C PRO A 359 -29.31 0.39 0.74
N ARG A 360 -28.57 -0.67 0.39
CA ARG A 360 -29.13 -1.95 -0.06
C ARG A 360 -29.68 -2.74 1.10
#